data_AF-A0A226DU09-F1
#
_entry.id   AF-A0A226DU09-F1
#
_cell.length_a   1.000
_cell.length_b   1.000
_cell.length_c   1.000
_cell.angle_alpha   90.00
_cell.angle_beta   90.00
_cell.angle_gamma   90.00
#
_symmetry.space_group_name_H-M   'P 1'
#
loop_
_entity.id
_entity.type
_entity.pdbx_description
1 polymer ?
#
loop_
_entity_poly.entity_id
_entity_poly.type
_entity_poly.pdbx_seq_one_letter_code
_entity_poly.pdbx_strand_id
1 'polypeptide(L)'
;MEIYNLAKYVHIFSGCVINLINYQNINIPSTISTPIWTTRFATIRFCNFQLVPNQRLKLQYQVVLLDQLTNQTLPKCVPFGSYPIPLRKNVAHPRGWKCLTRFYIYPPDGKWRGILPPLMYEEHFGLNRQMQRYYRTGYHILVQRIFDDVKSWASEMRDSLDENSGLNMLLMFTKDNFITKFQFCCKYCHGCFQVCEDIGKDVTNSVEMEEVASRLNKIGDKTPWCVVGYPKPVNLRNIHFSEISKNDVNIDGILINLVLGSNSSLQFSMYDCPRFLTGAPSQLPEGSTLSFDQCSRDPMIRPKISMKAEVGIQLVTNLRPYGFLSCSMRRFPQTTLENLIHVFSLNVWISVIVSSMFLGLFLLLTSKAGASKVEILTTGYSILLEQNSSIAANLKKETHIYFVSAPWILMSIVITNLIRGDNVQNTISPVRVRPYENFSQLIDNRFTFVDQIVHMRDNEGRRGVGSGHVLTTMRALSTIETSWDVISPRILNHLKNASLFQVVHKKVTNIWYRYPTQITQNGSGFTCAKEKIAYLGWFKQLKETKALLEKHRPGPEYSVGKEYVGLVPTGWIIQNNVDPRIPVRFMALFESGIAKKWLWYDDMVTKLRVRFDQECNTFLVKEASCPANLI
;
A
#
# COMPACT_ATOMS: atom_id res chain seq x y z
N MET A 1 -32.26 -29.66 32.25
CA MET A 1 -33.01 -28.96 31.20
C MET A 1 -32.35 -29.28 29.87
N GLU A 2 -33.12 -29.57 28.83
CA GLU A 2 -32.66 -29.86 27.47
C GLU A 2 -33.48 -28.99 26.51
N ILE A 3 -32.93 -28.62 25.35
CA ILE A 3 -33.67 -27.92 24.29
C ILE A 3 -33.85 -28.90 23.14
N TYR A 4 -35.06 -29.46 23.01
CA TYR A 4 -35.29 -30.67 22.22
C TYR A 4 -35.00 -30.49 20.72
N ASN A 5 -35.27 -29.31 20.16
CA ASN A 5 -35.08 -29.03 18.75
C ASN A 5 -33.79 -28.25 18.44
N LEU A 6 -32.87 -28.06 19.41
CA LEU A 6 -31.64 -27.29 19.21
C LEU A 6 -30.79 -27.82 18.05
N ALA A 7 -30.74 -29.15 17.88
CA ALA A 7 -29.97 -29.78 16.80
C ALA A 7 -30.40 -29.31 15.40
N LYS A 8 -31.70 -29.09 15.17
CA LYS A 8 -32.25 -28.60 13.89
C LYS A 8 -31.67 -27.23 13.53
N TYR A 9 -31.57 -26.34 14.51
CA TYR A 9 -31.08 -24.97 14.31
C TYR A 9 -29.55 -24.88 14.26
N VAL A 10 -28.85 -25.71 15.04
CA VAL A 10 -27.39 -25.82 14.98
C VAL A 10 -26.93 -26.33 13.62
N HIS A 11 -27.68 -27.25 13.01
CA HIS A 11 -27.38 -27.81 11.68
C HIS A 11 -27.34 -26.76 10.55
N ILE A 12 -28.09 -25.65 10.69
CA ILE A 12 -28.07 -24.52 9.74
C ILE A 12 -26.65 -23.93 9.61
N PHE A 13 -25.86 -24.02 10.69
CA PHE A 13 -24.49 -23.51 10.76
C PHE A 13 -23.44 -24.61 10.62
N SER A 14 -23.78 -25.75 10.00
CA SER A 14 -22.86 -26.89 9.81
C SER A 14 -21.56 -26.56 9.04
N GLY A 15 -21.57 -25.50 8.23
CA GLY A 15 -20.36 -24.96 7.58
C GLY A 15 -19.50 -24.02 8.44
N CYS A 16 -19.98 -23.66 9.63
CA CYS A 16 -19.26 -22.87 10.62
C CYS A 16 -18.68 -23.78 11.70
N VAL A 17 -17.69 -23.24 12.40
CA VAL A 17 -17.32 -23.73 13.71
C VAL A 17 -18.31 -23.21 14.73
N ILE A 18 -18.84 -24.08 15.59
CA ILE A 18 -19.91 -23.75 16.51
C ILE A 18 -19.43 -23.84 17.96
N ASN A 19 -19.58 -22.74 18.69
CA ASN A 19 -19.38 -22.65 20.11
C ASN A 19 -20.74 -22.56 20.82
N LEU A 20 -21.06 -23.54 21.66
CA LEU A 20 -22.23 -23.48 22.54
C LEU A 20 -21.80 -22.95 23.91
N ILE A 21 -22.18 -21.72 24.19
CA ILE A 21 -21.96 -21.01 25.45
C ILE A 21 -23.14 -21.34 26.39
N ASN A 22 -22.94 -22.32 27.24
CA ASN A 22 -23.99 -22.92 28.07
C ASN A 22 -23.84 -22.49 29.53
N TYR A 23 -24.59 -21.45 29.91
CA TYR A 23 -24.55 -20.88 31.27
C TYR A 23 -25.31 -21.71 32.31
N GLN A 24 -26.36 -22.43 31.90
CA GLN A 24 -27.24 -23.18 32.81
C GLN A 24 -26.99 -24.69 32.82
N ASN A 25 -25.84 -25.16 32.31
CA ASN A 25 -25.49 -26.58 32.28
C ASN A 25 -26.53 -27.48 31.56
N ILE A 26 -27.20 -26.94 30.54
CA ILE A 26 -28.23 -27.63 29.74
C ILE A 26 -27.62 -28.86 29.07
N ASN A 27 -28.36 -29.97 29.02
CA ASN A 27 -27.92 -31.13 28.27
C ASN A 27 -27.97 -30.83 26.76
N ILE A 28 -26.87 -31.10 26.06
CA ILE A 28 -26.77 -30.84 24.63
C ILE A 28 -27.06 -32.15 23.90
N PRO A 29 -28.07 -32.19 23.01
CA PRO A 29 -28.47 -33.42 22.35
C PRO A 29 -27.31 -34.17 21.71
N SER A 30 -27.28 -35.50 21.85
CA SER A 30 -26.27 -36.35 21.22
C SER A 30 -26.37 -36.35 19.69
N THR A 31 -27.55 -36.02 19.16
CA THR A 31 -27.94 -35.99 17.74
C THR A 31 -27.29 -34.88 16.91
N ILE A 32 -26.59 -33.93 17.53
CA ILE A 32 -25.82 -32.90 16.81
C ILE A 32 -24.59 -33.55 16.16
N SER A 33 -24.65 -33.74 14.84
CA SER A 33 -23.53 -34.26 14.03
C SER A 33 -22.47 -33.20 13.73
N THR A 34 -22.82 -31.92 13.80
CA THR A 34 -21.90 -30.81 13.55
C THR A 34 -20.81 -30.73 14.62
N PRO A 35 -19.55 -30.48 14.25
CA PRO A 35 -18.47 -30.18 15.18
C PRO A 35 -18.78 -28.97 16.06
N ILE A 36 -19.24 -29.23 17.28
CA ILE A 36 -19.44 -28.24 18.33
C ILE A 36 -18.32 -28.33 19.36
N TRP A 37 -17.89 -27.19 19.89
CA TRP A 37 -17.28 -27.14 21.21
C TRP A 37 -18.22 -26.42 22.17
N THR A 38 -18.18 -26.84 23.42
CA THR A 38 -19.05 -26.31 24.45
C THR A 38 -18.22 -25.54 25.44
N THR A 39 -18.54 -24.25 25.62
CA THR A 39 -17.91 -23.44 26.65
C THR A 39 -18.92 -23.20 27.76
N ARG A 40 -18.53 -23.46 29.00
CA ARG A 40 -19.37 -23.18 30.16
C ARG A 40 -18.74 -22.04 30.96
N PHE A 41 -19.55 -21.05 31.27
CA PHE A 41 -19.13 -19.88 32.00
C PHE A 41 -19.99 -19.69 33.24
N ALA A 42 -19.36 -19.20 34.30
CA ALA A 42 -20.05 -18.63 35.44
C ALA A 42 -19.81 -17.12 35.42
N THR A 43 -20.88 -16.33 35.52
CA THR A 43 -20.75 -14.89 35.75
C THR A 43 -20.56 -14.65 37.23
N ILE A 44 -19.39 -14.12 37.59
CA ILE A 44 -19.05 -13.75 38.95
C ILE A 44 -19.10 -12.22 39.08
N ARG A 45 -19.71 -11.72 40.15
CA ARG A 45 -19.58 -10.30 40.50
C ARG A 45 -18.13 -10.04 40.89
N PHE A 46 -17.60 -8.89 40.49
CA PHE A 46 -16.20 -8.55 40.79
C PHE A 46 -15.90 -8.64 42.27
N CYS A 47 -14.77 -9.29 42.58
CA CYS A 47 -14.03 -9.01 43.79
C CYS A 47 -13.18 -7.76 43.54
N ASN A 48 -12.93 -6.96 44.58
CA ASN A 48 -12.18 -5.69 44.50
C ASN A 48 -10.80 -5.84 43.81
N PHE A 49 -10.75 -5.74 42.48
CA PHE A 49 -9.52 -5.59 41.71
C PHE A 49 -9.50 -4.20 41.08
N GLN A 50 -8.33 -3.57 41.11
CA GLN A 50 -8.13 -2.29 40.44
C GLN A 50 -8.25 -2.51 38.93
N LEU A 51 -9.21 -1.81 38.33
CA LEU A 51 -9.38 -1.74 36.87
C LEU A 51 -8.06 -1.29 36.24
N VAL A 52 -7.59 -2.02 35.23
CA VAL A 52 -6.45 -1.57 34.41
C VAL A 52 -6.90 -0.28 33.70
N PRO A 53 -6.29 0.88 34.00
CA PRO A 53 -6.62 2.10 33.27
C PRO A 53 -6.27 1.87 31.80
N ASN A 54 -7.22 2.16 30.91
CA ASN A 54 -7.14 2.08 29.43
C ASN A 54 -7.75 0.85 28.73
N GLN A 55 -8.45 -0.07 29.41
CA GLN A 55 -9.33 -0.98 28.67
C GLN A 55 -10.56 -0.21 28.14
N ARG A 56 -10.78 -0.27 26.81
CA ARG A 56 -11.86 0.47 26.12
C ARG A 56 -13.26 0.08 26.61
N LEU A 57 -13.44 -1.17 27.00
CA LEU A 57 -14.65 -1.65 27.66
C LEU A 57 -14.38 -1.81 29.17
N LYS A 58 -15.08 -1.00 29.97
CA LYS A 58 -15.21 -1.22 31.42
C LYS A 58 -16.19 -2.38 31.62
N LEU A 59 -15.77 -3.62 31.34
CA LEU A 59 -16.59 -4.76 31.71
C LEU A 59 -16.76 -4.71 33.24
N GLN A 60 -18.00 -4.64 33.72
CA GLN A 60 -18.37 -4.70 35.14
C GLN A 60 -18.39 -6.14 35.68
N TYR A 61 -17.89 -7.09 34.88
CA TYR A 61 -17.82 -8.51 35.16
C TYR A 61 -16.57 -9.09 34.48
N GLN A 62 -16.03 -10.17 35.04
CA GLN A 62 -14.98 -10.96 34.40
C GLN A 62 -15.55 -12.33 34.04
N VAL A 63 -15.35 -12.73 32.79
CA VAL A 63 -15.73 -14.07 32.34
C VAL A 63 -14.53 -14.99 32.52
N VAL A 64 -14.67 -16.00 33.37
CA VAL A 64 -13.61 -16.97 33.66
C VAL A 64 -13.98 -18.31 33.04
N LEU A 65 -13.05 -18.89 32.28
CA LEU A 65 -13.18 -20.25 31.77
C LEU A 65 -13.09 -21.24 32.94
N LEU A 66 -14.10 -22.08 33.08
CA LEU A 66 -14.10 -23.14 34.09
C LEU A 66 -13.18 -24.28 33.64
N ASP A 67 -11.97 -24.36 34.22
CA ASP A 67 -11.09 -25.51 34.08
C ASP A 67 -11.52 -26.61 35.07
N GLN A 68 -11.75 -27.82 34.56
CA GLN A 68 -12.21 -28.97 35.35
C GLN A 68 -11.19 -29.43 36.40
N LEU A 69 -9.89 -29.18 36.19
CA LEU A 69 -8.85 -29.91 36.91
C LEU A 69 -8.06 -29.06 37.91
N THR A 70 -7.87 -27.76 37.65
CA THR A 70 -6.89 -26.99 38.41
C THR A 70 -7.50 -25.91 39.31
N ASN A 71 -8.73 -25.45 39.07
CA ASN A 71 -9.35 -24.30 39.76
C ASN A 71 -8.45 -23.03 39.81
N GLN A 72 -7.32 -23.00 39.09
CA GLN A 72 -6.32 -21.95 39.19
C GLN A 72 -6.75 -20.66 38.49
N THR A 73 -7.72 -20.74 37.58
CA THR A 73 -8.23 -19.59 36.82
C THR A 73 -9.25 -18.76 37.59
N LEU A 74 -9.83 -19.29 38.69
CA LEU A 74 -10.86 -18.62 39.48
C LEU A 74 -10.25 -17.71 40.56
N PRO A 75 -10.77 -16.48 40.75
CA PRO A 75 -10.38 -15.64 41.86
C PRO A 75 -10.68 -16.30 43.21
N LYS A 76 -9.73 -16.24 44.16
CA LYS A 76 -9.84 -16.86 45.50
C LYS A 76 -11.09 -16.46 46.31
N CYS A 77 -11.67 -15.33 45.98
CA CYS A 77 -12.85 -14.75 46.62
C CYS A 77 -14.18 -15.34 46.14
N VAL A 78 -14.17 -16.24 45.15
CA VAL A 78 -15.39 -16.90 44.65
C VAL A 78 -15.45 -18.32 45.22
N PRO A 79 -16.44 -18.64 46.07
CA PRO A 79 -16.61 -20.01 46.55
C PRO A 79 -16.98 -20.93 45.38
N PHE A 80 -16.16 -21.96 45.13
CA PHE A 80 -16.41 -22.92 44.04
C PHE A 80 -17.17 -24.14 44.56
N GLY A 81 -18.38 -24.34 44.07
CA GLY A 81 -19.09 -25.61 44.22
C GLY A 81 -18.52 -26.63 43.23
N SER A 82 -18.32 -27.88 43.67
CA SER A 82 -17.97 -29.00 42.79
C SER A 82 -19.13 -29.28 41.83
N TYR A 83 -19.12 -28.63 40.66
CA TYR A 83 -20.06 -28.93 39.59
C TYR A 83 -19.40 -29.91 38.61
N PRO A 84 -19.94 -31.13 38.40
CA PRO A 84 -19.49 -31.98 37.33
C PRO A 84 -19.83 -31.30 36.00
N ILE A 85 -18.80 -30.83 35.29
CA ILE A 85 -18.94 -30.23 33.97
C ILE A 85 -18.77 -31.37 32.96
N PRO A 86 -19.80 -31.91 32.30
CA PRO A 86 -19.56 -32.84 31.21
C PRO A 86 -18.95 -32.06 30.03
N LEU A 87 -17.67 -32.33 29.73
CA LEU A 87 -17.00 -31.84 28.53
C LEU A 87 -17.28 -32.79 27.38
N ARG A 88 -17.89 -32.28 26.31
CA ARG A 88 -17.93 -32.97 25.02
C ARG A 88 -16.87 -32.34 24.13
N LYS A 89 -15.70 -32.99 24.02
CA LYS A 89 -14.73 -32.67 22.97
C LYS A 89 -15.08 -33.50 21.75
N ASN A 90 -15.64 -32.86 20.71
CA ASN A 90 -15.75 -33.52 19.42
C ASN A 90 -14.35 -33.58 18.78
N VAL A 91 -13.89 -34.79 18.50
CA VAL A 91 -12.50 -35.09 18.09
C VAL A 91 -12.25 -34.83 16.59
N ALA A 92 -13.19 -34.19 15.88
CA ALA A 92 -13.06 -33.90 14.46
C ALA A 92 -13.36 -32.43 14.19
N HIS A 93 -12.34 -31.57 14.26
CA HIS A 93 -12.45 -30.21 13.74
C HIS A 93 -12.34 -30.26 12.21
N PRO A 94 -13.33 -29.78 11.46
CA PRO A 94 -13.26 -29.77 10.01
C PRO A 94 -12.18 -28.76 9.60
N ARG A 95 -11.22 -29.19 8.79
CA ARG A 95 -10.29 -28.26 8.12
C ARG A 95 -11.11 -27.40 7.15
N GLY A 96 -10.95 -26.08 7.19
CA GLY A 96 -11.57 -25.17 6.21
C GLY A 96 -12.96 -24.62 6.55
N TRP A 97 -13.29 -24.46 7.83
CA TRP A 97 -14.53 -23.80 8.27
C TRP A 97 -14.62 -22.34 7.83
N LYS A 98 -15.83 -21.89 7.45
CA LYS A 98 -16.07 -20.58 6.80
C LYS A 98 -16.37 -19.44 7.78
N CYS A 99 -16.86 -19.77 8.97
CA CYS A 99 -17.42 -18.81 9.95
C CYS A 99 -17.33 -19.35 11.38
N LEU A 100 -17.45 -18.47 12.37
CA LEU A 100 -17.55 -18.82 13.79
C LEU A 100 -18.93 -18.43 14.33
N THR A 101 -19.66 -19.39 14.87
CA THR A 101 -21.01 -19.17 15.41
C THR A 101 -21.03 -19.44 16.90
N ARG A 102 -21.51 -18.49 17.70
CA ARG A 102 -21.68 -18.61 19.16
C ARG A 102 -23.14 -18.64 19.52
N PHE A 103 -23.56 -19.68 20.23
CA PHE A 103 -24.88 -19.75 20.84
C PHE A 103 -24.77 -19.43 22.33
N TYR A 104 -25.35 -18.32 22.76
CA TYR A 104 -25.53 -17.95 24.16
C TYR A 104 -26.83 -18.58 24.65
N ILE A 105 -26.75 -19.69 25.37
CA ILE A 105 -27.93 -20.44 25.80
C ILE A 105 -28.27 -20.10 27.25
N TYR A 106 -29.45 -19.51 27.43
CA TYR A 106 -29.97 -19.03 28.72
C TYR A 106 -28.93 -18.23 29.51
N PRO A 107 -28.46 -17.08 28.98
CA PRO A 107 -27.55 -16.23 29.72
C PRO A 107 -28.14 -15.83 31.07
N PRO A 108 -27.31 -15.58 32.08
CA PRO A 108 -27.76 -15.27 33.43
C PRO A 108 -28.68 -14.05 33.45
N ASP A 109 -29.57 -14.04 34.41
CA ASP A 109 -30.47 -12.91 34.64
C ASP A 109 -29.75 -11.77 35.35
N GLY A 110 -29.94 -10.55 34.86
CA GLY A 110 -29.33 -9.36 35.43
C GLY A 110 -29.04 -8.29 34.38
N LYS A 111 -28.41 -7.21 34.85
CA LYS A 111 -28.00 -6.09 33.99
C LYS A 111 -27.00 -6.50 32.90
N TRP A 112 -26.25 -7.59 33.14
CA TRP A 112 -25.19 -8.06 32.27
C TRP A 112 -25.38 -9.55 31.94
N ARG A 113 -25.58 -9.87 30.66
CA ARG A 113 -25.81 -11.21 30.10
C ARG A 113 -24.50 -11.96 29.82
N GLY A 114 -23.34 -11.31 29.96
CA GLY A 114 -22.04 -11.96 29.81
C GLY A 114 -21.64 -12.17 28.35
N ILE A 115 -22.03 -11.26 27.45
CA ILE A 115 -21.70 -11.38 26.04
C ILE A 115 -20.18 -11.24 25.88
N LEU A 116 -19.56 -12.21 25.21
CA LEU A 116 -18.10 -12.20 25.06
C LEU A 116 -17.70 -11.08 24.11
N PRO A 117 -16.84 -10.12 24.54
CA PRO A 117 -16.36 -9.08 23.66
C PRO A 117 -15.62 -9.71 22.47
N PRO A 118 -15.82 -9.21 21.25
CA PRO A 118 -15.15 -9.74 20.07
C PRO A 118 -13.62 -9.79 20.25
N LEU A 119 -13.08 -8.78 20.91
CA LEU A 119 -11.65 -8.60 21.20
C LEU A 119 -11.00 -9.73 22.02
N MET A 120 -11.76 -10.42 22.87
CA MET A 120 -11.20 -11.39 23.82
C MET A 120 -11.16 -12.82 23.29
N TYR A 121 -12.11 -13.18 22.41
CA TYR A 121 -12.34 -14.58 22.03
C TYR A 121 -12.67 -14.80 20.55
N GLU A 122 -12.86 -13.75 19.73
CA GLU A 122 -12.84 -13.94 18.28
C GLU A 122 -11.41 -14.25 17.86
N GLU A 123 -11.24 -15.22 16.96
CA GLU A 123 -9.92 -15.48 16.41
C GLU A 123 -9.44 -14.25 15.64
N HIS A 124 -8.43 -13.61 16.20
CA HIS A 124 -7.69 -12.57 15.51
C HIS A 124 -6.61 -13.28 14.68
N PHE A 125 -6.89 -13.53 13.40
CA PHE A 125 -5.86 -13.94 12.47
C PHE A 125 -4.99 -12.73 12.13
N GLY A 126 -4.09 -12.40 13.05
CA GLY A 126 -3.11 -11.33 12.90
C GLY A 126 -2.03 -11.52 13.94
N LEU A 127 -0.88 -12.07 13.51
CA LEU A 127 0.30 -12.29 14.35
C LEU A 127 0.92 -10.99 14.90
N ASN A 128 0.43 -9.81 14.47
CA ASN A 128 1.02 -8.53 14.83
C ASN A 128 -0.06 -7.47 15.05
N ARG A 129 0.06 -6.66 16.12
CA ARG A 129 -0.88 -5.55 16.44
C ARG A 129 -1.04 -4.53 15.31
N GLN A 130 -0.14 -4.55 14.33
CA GLN A 130 -0.11 -3.67 13.16
C GLN A 130 -0.83 -4.25 11.93
N MET A 131 -1.09 -5.55 11.87
CA MET A 131 -1.91 -6.12 10.80
C MET A 131 -3.38 -5.94 11.13
N GLN A 132 -4.15 -5.36 10.21
CA GLN A 132 -5.58 -5.15 10.41
C GLN A 132 -6.28 -6.48 10.61
N ARG A 133 -7.18 -6.46 11.60
CA ARG A 133 -7.95 -7.63 12.03
C ARG A 133 -8.92 -8.01 10.92
N TYR A 134 -8.64 -9.11 10.24
CA TYR A 134 -9.62 -9.73 9.36
C TYR A 134 -10.70 -10.35 10.24
N TYR A 135 -11.83 -9.67 10.36
CA TYR A 135 -13.00 -10.24 11.01
C TYR A 135 -13.65 -11.22 10.04
N ARG A 136 -13.61 -12.51 10.37
CA ARG A 136 -14.49 -13.50 9.72
C ARG A 136 -15.93 -13.17 10.10
N THR A 137 -16.86 -13.50 9.21
CA THR A 137 -18.29 -13.42 9.54
C THR A 137 -18.56 -14.29 10.75
N GLY A 138 -19.02 -13.66 11.82
CA GLY A 138 -19.37 -14.33 13.06
C GLY A 138 -20.87 -14.26 13.28
N TYR A 139 -21.46 -15.32 13.81
CA TYR A 139 -22.87 -15.30 14.23
C TYR A 139 -22.94 -15.36 15.74
N HIS A 140 -23.66 -14.43 16.34
CA HIS A 140 -23.93 -14.43 17.77
C HIS A 140 -25.42 -14.67 17.97
N ILE A 141 -25.72 -15.83 18.51
CA ILE A 141 -27.07 -16.37 18.58
C ILE A 141 -27.49 -16.42 20.03
N LEU A 142 -28.52 -15.69 20.42
CA LEU A 142 -29.09 -15.79 21.76
C LEU A 142 -30.23 -16.77 21.76
N VAL A 143 -30.20 -17.73 22.67
CA VAL A 143 -31.30 -18.64 22.96
C VAL A 143 -31.85 -18.29 24.34
N GLN A 144 -33.03 -17.68 24.40
CA GLN A 144 -33.65 -17.19 25.64
C GLN A 144 -35.10 -17.68 25.80
N ARG A 145 -35.70 -17.49 26.97
CA ARG A 145 -37.13 -17.77 27.20
C ARG A 145 -37.98 -16.60 26.69
N ILE A 146 -39.24 -16.84 26.33
CA ILE A 146 -40.14 -15.82 25.74
C ILE A 146 -40.33 -14.58 26.64
N PHE A 147 -40.12 -14.69 27.95
CA PHE A 147 -40.37 -13.61 28.91
C PHE A 147 -39.09 -12.94 29.46
N ASP A 148 -37.92 -13.34 28.97
CA ASP A 148 -36.66 -12.79 29.45
C ASP A 148 -36.47 -11.35 28.93
N ASP A 149 -35.80 -10.50 29.73
CA ASP A 149 -35.49 -9.13 29.33
C ASP A 149 -34.54 -9.10 28.12
N VAL A 150 -35.11 -8.81 26.94
CA VAL A 150 -34.39 -8.68 25.68
C VAL A 150 -33.55 -7.39 25.63
N LYS A 151 -33.92 -6.37 26.41
CA LYS A 151 -33.30 -5.03 26.33
C LYS A 151 -31.86 -5.03 26.84
N SER A 152 -31.58 -5.73 27.95
CA SER A 152 -30.23 -5.91 28.47
C SER A 152 -29.31 -6.59 27.47
N TRP A 153 -29.76 -7.70 26.89
CA TRP A 153 -28.99 -8.40 25.85
C TRP A 153 -28.77 -7.53 24.62
N ALA A 154 -29.82 -6.86 24.13
CA ALA A 154 -29.72 -5.98 22.97
C ALA A 154 -28.73 -4.84 23.20
N SER A 155 -28.59 -4.34 24.43
CA SER A 155 -27.60 -3.31 24.78
C SER A 155 -26.16 -3.82 24.68
N GLU A 156 -25.83 -4.95 25.32
CA GLU A 156 -24.46 -5.51 25.24
C GLU A 156 -24.10 -6.02 23.84
N MET A 157 -25.09 -6.51 23.12
CA MET A 157 -24.92 -6.93 21.74
C MET A 157 -24.63 -5.76 20.82
N ARG A 158 -25.28 -4.62 21.05
CA ARG A 158 -25.01 -3.38 20.31
C ARG A 158 -23.56 -2.96 20.49
N ASP A 159 -23.07 -2.97 21.74
CA ASP A 159 -21.67 -2.66 22.03
C ASP A 159 -20.72 -3.61 21.26
N SER A 160 -21.07 -4.90 21.19
CA SER A 160 -20.29 -5.91 20.43
C SER A 160 -20.34 -5.69 18.91
N LEU A 161 -21.49 -5.30 18.35
CA LEU A 161 -21.67 -4.97 16.93
C LEU A 161 -20.96 -3.67 16.52
N ASP A 162 -20.76 -2.75 17.46
CA ASP A 162 -20.01 -1.53 17.22
C ASP A 162 -18.51 -1.80 17.20
N GLU A 163 -18.04 -2.82 17.92
CA GLU A 163 -16.66 -3.28 17.85
C GLU A 163 -16.36 -4.15 16.61
N ASN A 164 -17.35 -4.89 16.10
CA ASN A 164 -17.15 -5.79 14.96
C ASN A 164 -18.35 -5.78 14.00
N SER A 165 -18.17 -5.09 12.87
CA SER A 165 -19.17 -4.98 11.79
C SER A 165 -19.47 -6.29 11.07
N GLY A 166 -18.61 -7.31 11.19
CA GLY A 166 -18.78 -8.63 10.59
C GLY A 166 -19.65 -9.58 11.43
N LEU A 167 -20.18 -9.13 12.57
CA LEU A 167 -21.06 -9.92 13.41
C LEU A 167 -22.52 -9.80 12.96
N ASN A 168 -23.16 -10.95 12.83
CA ASN A 168 -24.59 -11.11 12.62
C ASN A 168 -25.25 -11.63 13.87
N MET A 169 -26.46 -11.17 14.18
CA MET A 169 -27.15 -11.57 15.41
C MET A 169 -28.45 -12.28 15.11
N LEU A 170 -28.69 -13.36 15.84
CA LEU A 170 -29.92 -14.13 15.75
C LEU A 170 -30.47 -14.36 17.14
N LEU A 171 -31.69 -13.93 17.38
CA LEU A 171 -32.41 -14.17 18.61
C LEU A 171 -33.31 -15.37 18.42
N MET A 172 -33.27 -16.34 19.32
CA MET A 172 -34.13 -17.52 19.35
C MET A 172 -34.88 -17.52 20.67
N PHE A 173 -36.20 -17.61 20.59
CA PHE A 173 -37.08 -17.67 21.75
C PHE A 173 -37.54 -19.10 21.98
N THR A 174 -37.53 -19.50 23.24
CA THR A 174 -37.94 -20.83 23.68
C THR A 174 -39.21 -20.78 24.53
N LYS A 175 -40.12 -21.71 24.25
CA LYS A 175 -41.31 -22.02 25.06
C LYS A 175 -41.28 -23.51 25.34
N ASP A 176 -41.46 -23.91 26.60
CA ASP A 176 -41.53 -25.32 27.00
C ASP A 176 -40.35 -26.17 26.49
N ASN A 177 -39.14 -25.60 26.48
CA ASN A 177 -37.90 -26.20 25.96
C ASN A 177 -37.82 -26.41 24.42
N PHE A 178 -38.74 -25.82 23.66
CA PHE A 178 -38.69 -25.78 22.21
C PHE A 178 -38.38 -24.37 21.73
N ILE A 179 -37.48 -24.23 20.75
CA ILE A 179 -37.34 -22.97 20.00
C ILE A 179 -38.60 -22.81 19.15
N THR A 180 -39.38 -21.75 19.40
CA THR A 180 -40.66 -21.50 18.73
C THR A 180 -40.64 -20.27 17.82
N LYS A 181 -39.72 -19.34 18.05
CA LYS A 181 -39.59 -18.10 17.27
C LYS A 181 -38.12 -17.73 17.15
N PHE A 182 -37.74 -17.09 16.04
CA PHE A 182 -36.44 -16.44 15.93
C PHE A 182 -36.55 -15.07 15.27
N GLN A 183 -35.60 -14.19 15.54
CA GLN A 183 -35.52 -12.83 15.01
C GLN A 183 -34.08 -12.56 14.60
N PHE A 184 -33.88 -12.10 13.37
CA PHE A 184 -32.56 -11.82 12.85
C PHE A 184 -32.28 -10.31 12.84
N CYS A 185 -31.18 -9.93 13.46
CA CYS A 185 -30.69 -8.57 13.49
C CYS A 185 -29.32 -8.53 12.81
N CYS A 186 -29.25 -7.81 11.69
CA CYS A 186 -28.01 -7.61 10.95
C CYS A 186 -27.86 -6.12 10.66
N LYS A 187 -26.66 -5.60 10.93
CA LYS A 187 -26.37 -4.17 10.90
C LYS A 187 -26.49 -3.55 9.49
N TYR A 188 -26.32 -4.36 8.43
CA TYR A 188 -26.34 -3.91 7.02
C TYR A 188 -27.30 -4.67 6.11
N CYS A 189 -28.14 -5.54 6.69
CA CYS A 189 -29.27 -6.14 6.00
C CYS A 189 -30.41 -5.11 6.00
N HIS A 190 -31.24 -5.05 4.97
CA HIS A 190 -32.30 -4.03 4.80
C HIS A 190 -33.36 -4.04 5.92
N GLY A 191 -33.03 -3.47 7.09
CA GLY A 191 -33.80 -3.60 8.31
C GLY A 191 -33.42 -4.83 9.13
N CYS A 192 -33.80 -4.86 10.41
CA CYS A 192 -33.82 -6.15 11.10
C CYS A 192 -35.03 -6.93 10.55
N PHE A 193 -34.83 -8.20 10.27
CA PHE A 193 -35.92 -9.05 9.82
C PHE A 193 -36.44 -9.79 11.06
N GLN A 194 -37.60 -9.37 11.56
CA GLN A 194 -38.36 -10.21 12.45
C GLN A 194 -39.19 -11.15 11.58
N VAL A 195 -38.72 -12.39 11.42
CA VAL A 195 -39.56 -13.46 10.90
C VAL A 195 -40.47 -13.89 12.06
N CYS A 196 -41.63 -13.23 12.18
CA CYS A 196 -42.72 -13.69 13.04
C CYS A 196 -43.49 -14.80 12.31
N GLU A 197 -42.85 -15.94 12.04
CA GLU A 197 -43.63 -17.13 11.72
C GLU A 197 -43.91 -17.85 13.04
N ASP A 198 -45.18 -18.10 13.32
CA ASP A 198 -45.58 -19.08 14.31
C ASP A 198 -45.16 -20.46 13.79
N ILE A 199 -43.94 -20.88 14.12
CA ILE A 199 -43.40 -22.23 13.83
C ILE A 199 -44.12 -23.32 14.66
N GLY A 200 -45.28 -22.98 15.24
CA GLY A 200 -46.09 -23.82 16.13
C GLY A 200 -47.06 -24.76 15.42
N LYS A 201 -46.93 -25.00 14.10
CA LYS A 201 -47.62 -26.10 13.41
C LYS A 201 -46.57 -27.02 12.77
N ASP A 202 -46.65 -28.31 13.08
CA ASP A 202 -45.62 -29.37 13.03
C ASP A 202 -44.88 -29.66 11.71
N VAL A 203 -44.93 -28.80 10.70
CA VAL A 203 -44.23 -29.02 9.43
C VAL A 203 -43.58 -27.72 8.95
N THR A 204 -42.52 -27.27 9.63
CA THR A 204 -41.54 -26.42 8.95
C THR A 204 -40.74 -27.33 8.03
N ASN A 205 -41.14 -27.38 6.75
CA ASN A 205 -40.38 -28.02 5.69
C ASN A 205 -38.94 -27.49 5.75
N SER A 206 -37.94 -28.36 5.66
CA SER A 206 -36.52 -27.97 5.61
C SER A 206 -36.23 -26.87 4.57
N VAL A 207 -37.05 -26.84 3.51
CA VAL A 207 -37.07 -25.83 2.44
C VAL A 207 -37.22 -24.40 2.96
N GLU A 208 -38.07 -24.14 3.95
CA GLU A 208 -38.30 -22.79 4.49
C GLU A 208 -37.11 -22.30 5.32
N MET A 209 -36.46 -23.20 6.08
CA MET A 209 -35.24 -22.91 6.82
C MET A 209 -34.05 -22.63 5.89
N GLU A 210 -33.93 -23.39 4.80
CA GLU A 210 -32.95 -23.12 3.75
C GLU A 210 -33.22 -21.80 3.05
N GLU A 211 -34.49 -21.46 2.79
CA GLU A 211 -34.86 -20.18 2.21
C GLU A 211 -34.52 -19.01 3.14
N VAL A 212 -34.84 -19.11 4.43
CA VAL A 212 -34.44 -18.14 5.45
C VAL A 212 -32.91 -18.03 5.49
N ALA A 213 -32.17 -19.13 5.59
CA ALA A 213 -30.70 -19.12 5.57
C ALA A 213 -30.13 -18.50 4.27
N SER A 214 -30.77 -18.74 3.12
CA SER A 214 -30.40 -18.13 1.84
C SER A 214 -30.62 -16.61 1.85
N ARG A 215 -31.70 -16.14 2.48
CA ARG A 215 -31.99 -14.71 2.68
C ARG A 215 -31.00 -14.07 3.68
N LEU A 216 -30.62 -14.79 4.73
CA LEU A 216 -29.60 -14.39 5.71
C LEU A 216 -28.21 -14.23 5.07
N ASN A 217 -27.87 -15.09 4.11
CA ASN A 217 -26.58 -15.07 3.42
C ASN A 217 -26.54 -14.09 2.23
N LYS A 218 -27.70 -13.58 1.78
CA LYS A 218 -27.79 -12.48 0.82
C LYS A 218 -27.62 -11.14 1.56
N ILE A 219 -26.41 -10.88 2.06
CA ILE A 219 -26.04 -9.51 2.47
C ILE A 219 -26.32 -8.61 1.28
N GLY A 220 -27.22 -7.65 1.50
CA GLY A 220 -27.94 -6.99 0.43
C GLY A 220 -27.00 -6.32 -0.56
N ASP A 221 -27.29 -6.51 -1.84
CA ASP A 221 -26.66 -5.82 -2.94
C ASP A 221 -26.63 -4.29 -2.75
N LYS A 222 -27.52 -3.71 -1.91
CA LYS A 222 -27.58 -2.28 -1.65
C LYS A 222 -26.79 -1.81 -0.41
N THR A 223 -25.88 -2.61 0.14
CA THR A 223 -24.99 -2.19 1.24
C THR A 223 -24.35 -0.83 0.91
N PRO A 224 -24.49 0.20 1.77
CA PRO A 224 -23.96 1.52 1.48
C PRO A 224 -22.44 1.54 1.68
N TRP A 225 -21.72 1.46 0.57
CA TRP A 225 -20.27 1.57 0.57
C TRP A 225 -19.85 3.03 0.43
N CYS A 226 -18.98 3.45 1.32
CA CYS A 226 -18.36 4.75 1.22
C CYS A 226 -16.98 4.64 0.58
N VAL A 227 -16.77 5.33 -0.52
CA VAL A 227 -15.53 5.36 -1.26
C VAL A 227 -14.79 6.65 -0.92
N VAL A 228 -13.62 6.54 -0.28
CA VAL A 228 -12.85 7.69 0.21
C VAL A 228 -11.56 7.89 -0.58
N GLY A 229 -11.26 9.16 -0.88
CA GLY A 229 -10.10 9.58 -1.66
C GLY A 229 -10.42 9.92 -3.11
N TYR A 230 -11.70 9.81 -3.49
CA TYR A 230 -12.18 10.10 -4.84
C TYR A 230 -13.40 11.04 -4.76
N PRO A 231 -13.33 12.27 -5.32
CA PRO A 231 -14.36 13.28 -5.12
C PRO A 231 -15.55 13.16 -6.09
N LYS A 232 -15.39 12.46 -7.22
CA LYS A 232 -16.43 12.33 -8.25
C LYS A 232 -17.08 10.95 -8.19
N PRO A 233 -18.40 10.82 -8.38
CA PRO A 233 -19.00 9.52 -8.56
C PRO A 233 -18.41 8.83 -9.79
N VAL A 234 -18.03 7.57 -9.63
CA VAL A 234 -17.60 6.73 -10.76
C VAL A 234 -18.86 6.27 -11.51
N ASN A 235 -18.84 6.35 -12.83
CA ASN A 235 -19.92 5.80 -13.66
C ASN A 235 -19.85 4.26 -13.66
N LEU A 236 -20.65 3.61 -12.82
CA LEU A 236 -20.66 2.14 -12.63
C LEU A 236 -21.42 1.40 -13.74
N ARG A 237 -21.16 1.72 -15.01
CA ARG A 237 -21.63 0.87 -16.11
C ARG A 237 -20.73 -0.36 -16.22
N ASN A 238 -21.15 -1.38 -16.97
CA ASN A 238 -20.28 -2.47 -17.39
C ASN A 238 -19.20 -1.91 -18.32
N ILE A 239 -18.16 -1.34 -17.71
CA ILE A 239 -17.02 -0.75 -18.39
C ILE A 239 -16.15 -1.90 -18.90
N HIS A 240 -15.96 -1.96 -20.22
CA HIS A 240 -14.99 -2.86 -20.80
C HIS A 240 -13.56 -2.37 -20.50
N PHE A 241 -12.63 -3.30 -20.30
CA PHE A 241 -11.21 -2.98 -20.08
C PHE A 241 -10.60 -2.09 -21.18
N SER A 242 -11.12 -2.17 -22.41
CA SER A 242 -10.70 -1.36 -23.56
C SER A 242 -11.16 0.11 -23.50
N GLU A 243 -12.02 0.47 -22.55
CA GLU A 243 -12.56 1.84 -22.40
C GLU A 243 -11.78 2.67 -21.37
N ILE A 244 -10.70 2.12 -20.81
CA ILE A 244 -9.80 2.87 -19.91
C ILE A 244 -9.31 4.15 -20.60
N SER A 245 -9.35 5.27 -19.88
CA SER A 245 -9.01 6.62 -20.35
C SER A 245 -10.05 7.29 -21.27
N LYS A 246 -11.09 6.58 -21.72
CA LYS A 246 -12.23 7.20 -22.41
C LYS A 246 -13.22 7.73 -21.37
N ASN A 247 -13.80 8.91 -21.61
CA ASN A 247 -14.92 9.45 -20.83
C ASN A 247 -14.69 9.47 -19.29
N ASP A 248 -13.50 9.87 -18.83
CA ASP A 248 -13.13 9.91 -17.40
C ASP A 248 -13.19 8.54 -16.66
N VAL A 249 -13.18 7.43 -17.39
CA VAL A 249 -13.10 6.09 -16.81
C VAL A 249 -11.69 5.86 -16.23
N ASN A 250 -11.61 5.79 -14.90
CA ASN A 250 -10.38 5.46 -14.18
C ASN A 250 -10.32 3.96 -13.82
N ILE A 251 -9.10 3.44 -13.67
CA ILE A 251 -8.82 2.04 -13.27
C ILE A 251 -9.56 1.70 -11.97
N ASP A 252 -9.52 2.65 -11.06
CA ASP A 252 -10.20 2.61 -9.79
C ASP A 252 -11.71 2.31 -9.94
N GLY A 253 -12.38 2.89 -10.92
CA GLY A 253 -13.79 2.65 -11.16
C GLY A 253 -14.11 1.24 -11.65
N ILE A 254 -13.24 0.69 -12.50
CA ILE A 254 -13.32 -0.70 -12.97
C ILE A 254 -13.12 -1.65 -11.79
N LEU A 255 -12.10 -1.39 -10.98
CA LEU A 255 -11.84 -2.16 -9.78
C LEU A 255 -13.01 -2.12 -8.80
N ILE A 256 -13.67 -0.97 -8.64
CA ILE A 256 -14.80 -0.81 -7.73
C ILE A 256 -15.95 -1.70 -8.24
N ASN A 257 -16.19 -1.68 -9.54
CA ASN A 257 -17.23 -2.50 -10.17
C ASN A 257 -16.92 -4.01 -10.05
N LEU A 258 -15.67 -4.43 -10.23
CA LEU A 258 -15.27 -5.84 -10.05
C LEU A 258 -15.41 -6.32 -8.60
N VAL A 259 -15.09 -5.45 -7.65
CA VAL A 259 -15.17 -5.74 -6.22
C VAL A 259 -16.62 -5.74 -5.75
N LEU A 260 -17.34 -4.63 -5.91
CA LEU A 260 -18.66 -4.42 -5.30
C LEU A 260 -19.82 -4.91 -6.18
N GLY A 261 -19.62 -5.05 -7.49
CA GLY A 261 -20.67 -5.34 -8.46
C GLY A 261 -21.54 -4.11 -8.78
N SER A 262 -22.37 -4.21 -9.82
CA SER A 262 -23.19 -3.10 -10.35
C SER A 262 -24.29 -2.60 -9.40
N ASN A 263 -24.65 -3.37 -8.36
CA ASN A 263 -25.86 -3.11 -7.56
C ASN A 263 -25.59 -2.39 -6.22
N SER A 264 -24.33 -2.12 -5.88
CA SER A 264 -23.95 -1.46 -4.62
C SER A 264 -24.31 0.03 -4.60
N SER A 265 -24.89 0.48 -3.48
CA SER A 265 -25.09 1.91 -3.26
C SER A 265 -23.76 2.55 -2.86
N LEU A 266 -23.20 3.39 -3.73
CA LEU A 266 -21.91 4.04 -3.50
C LEU A 266 -22.07 5.50 -3.12
N GLN A 267 -21.38 5.90 -2.05
CA GLN A 267 -21.20 7.29 -1.70
C GLN A 267 -19.72 7.65 -1.82
N PHE A 268 -19.41 8.69 -2.58
CA PHE A 268 -18.03 9.15 -2.78
C PHE A 268 -17.74 10.34 -1.86
N SER A 269 -16.55 10.34 -1.26
CA SER A 269 -16.05 11.46 -0.46
C SER A 269 -14.53 11.61 -0.59
N MET A 270 -14.04 12.84 -0.44
CA MET A 270 -12.61 13.12 -0.52
C MET A 270 -11.86 12.74 0.77
N TYR A 271 -12.42 13.08 1.94
CA TYR A 271 -11.72 12.96 3.22
C TYR A 271 -12.37 11.96 4.17
N ASP A 272 -13.69 12.05 4.32
CA ASP A 272 -14.42 11.14 5.19
C ASP A 272 -15.89 11.00 4.81
N CYS A 273 -16.50 9.91 5.24
CA CYS A 273 -17.90 9.62 4.97
C CYS A 273 -18.76 10.56 5.82
N PRO A 274 -19.50 11.52 5.22
CA PRO A 274 -20.34 12.40 6.00
C PRO A 274 -21.39 11.55 6.73
N ARG A 275 -21.69 11.92 7.98
CA ARG A 275 -22.75 11.28 8.76
C ARG A 275 -24.04 11.40 7.96
N PHE A 276 -24.67 10.27 7.66
CA PHE A 276 -25.97 10.28 7.04
C PHE A 276 -26.99 10.69 8.10
N LEU A 277 -27.47 11.92 8.00
CA LEU A 277 -28.76 12.31 8.54
C LEU A 277 -29.81 11.88 7.52
N THR A 278 -29.94 10.58 7.25
CA THR A 278 -31.24 10.12 6.74
C THR A 278 -32.19 10.30 7.89
N GLY A 279 -33.08 11.29 7.79
CA GLY A 279 -34.27 11.32 8.63
C GLY A 279 -34.85 9.91 8.62
N ALA A 280 -35.02 9.33 9.80
CA ALA A 280 -35.70 8.06 9.91
C ALA A 280 -37.00 8.17 9.09
N PRO A 281 -37.36 7.17 8.28
CA PRO A 281 -38.62 7.21 7.55
C PRO A 281 -39.73 7.54 8.56
N SER A 282 -40.41 8.67 8.34
CA SER A 282 -41.34 9.26 9.31
C SER A 282 -42.55 8.37 9.60
N GLN A 283 -42.74 7.31 8.80
CA GLN A 283 -43.79 6.33 8.97
C GLN A 283 -43.23 4.93 8.71
N LEU A 284 -43.10 4.14 9.77
CA LEU A 284 -42.92 2.70 9.69
C LEU A 284 -44.25 2.04 9.30
N PRO A 285 -44.26 0.95 8.51
CA PRO A 285 -45.48 0.21 8.21
C PRO A 285 -46.16 -0.28 9.49
N GLU A 286 -47.48 -0.09 9.61
CA GLU A 286 -48.28 -0.62 10.71
C GLU A 286 -48.05 -2.13 10.87
N GLY A 287 -47.71 -2.58 12.09
CA GLY A 287 -47.36 -3.98 12.39
C GLY A 287 -45.86 -4.29 12.42
N SER A 288 -44.99 -3.36 12.01
CA SER A 288 -43.54 -3.51 12.22
C SER A 288 -43.15 -3.19 13.67
N THR A 289 -43.23 -4.19 14.55
CA THR A 289 -42.69 -4.10 15.93
C THR A 289 -41.18 -4.22 15.91
N LEU A 290 -40.50 -3.20 15.41
CA LEU A 290 -39.04 -3.28 15.33
C LEU A 290 -38.38 -1.95 15.66
N SER A 291 -37.97 -1.84 16.93
CA SER A 291 -36.59 -1.67 17.44
C SER A 291 -35.51 -1.04 16.54
N PHE A 292 -35.86 -0.23 15.54
CA PHE A 292 -34.90 0.56 14.77
C PHE A 292 -34.06 1.46 15.71
N ASP A 293 -34.70 1.95 16.77
CA ASP A 293 -34.10 2.70 17.88
C ASP A 293 -33.12 1.88 18.74
N GLN A 294 -33.16 0.54 18.67
CA GLN A 294 -32.29 -0.33 19.46
C GLN A 294 -31.01 -0.76 18.72
N CYS A 295 -30.83 -0.41 17.44
CA CYS A 295 -29.64 -0.84 16.68
C CYS A 295 -28.73 0.30 16.19
N SER A 296 -29.08 1.59 16.28
CA SER A 296 -28.12 2.65 15.96
C SER A 296 -28.54 4.04 16.46
N ARG A 297 -27.88 4.56 17.51
CA ARG A 297 -27.83 6.02 17.79
C ARG A 297 -26.45 6.62 17.53
N ASP A 298 -25.39 5.81 17.48
CA ASP A 298 -24.05 6.27 17.14
C ASP A 298 -23.95 6.46 15.60
N PRO A 299 -23.34 7.53 15.07
CA PRO A 299 -22.95 7.64 13.67
C PRO A 299 -22.31 6.35 13.16
N MET A 300 -23.08 5.60 12.37
CA MET A 300 -22.73 4.31 11.82
C MET A 300 -21.32 4.31 11.22
N ILE A 301 -20.46 3.44 11.75
CA ILE A 301 -19.21 3.05 11.10
C ILE A 301 -19.59 2.32 9.80
N ARG A 302 -19.39 2.94 8.64
CA ARG A 302 -19.77 2.36 7.34
C ARG A 302 -18.68 1.46 6.75
N PRO A 303 -19.05 0.46 5.93
CA PRO A 303 -18.13 -0.18 5.02
C PRO A 303 -17.49 0.89 4.14
N LYS A 304 -16.16 0.97 4.19
CA LYS A 304 -15.40 2.02 3.54
C LYS A 304 -14.29 1.41 2.71
N ILE A 305 -14.16 1.86 1.46
CA ILE A 305 -13.00 1.61 0.62
C ILE A 305 -12.23 2.91 0.55
N SER A 306 -11.05 2.97 1.16
CA SER A 306 -10.15 4.11 0.98
C SER A 306 -9.15 3.77 -0.11
N MET A 307 -9.21 4.50 -1.22
CA MET A 307 -8.46 4.18 -2.45
C MET A 307 -7.05 4.77 -2.49
N LYS A 308 -6.75 5.67 -1.55
CA LYS A 308 -5.47 6.36 -1.41
C LYS A 308 -4.85 6.07 -0.06
N ALA A 309 -5.03 4.84 0.42
CA ALA A 309 -4.41 4.39 1.64
C ALA A 309 -2.90 4.28 1.44
N GLU A 310 -2.17 4.73 2.45
CA GLU A 310 -0.71 4.67 2.49
C GLU A 310 -0.20 3.64 3.52
N VAL A 311 -1.11 3.03 4.28
CA VAL A 311 -0.85 2.05 5.34
C VAL A 311 -1.93 0.98 5.29
N GLY A 312 -1.58 -0.29 5.55
CA GLY A 312 -2.53 -1.40 5.55
C GLY A 312 -3.14 -1.67 4.17
N ILE A 313 -2.38 -1.43 3.10
CA ILE A 313 -2.84 -1.58 1.73
C ILE A 313 -3.12 -3.06 1.45
N GLN A 314 -4.33 -3.35 0.98
CA GLN A 314 -4.76 -4.69 0.57
C GLN A 314 -4.64 -4.89 -0.93
N LEU A 315 -4.80 -3.82 -1.72
CA LEU A 315 -4.61 -3.85 -3.18
C LEU A 315 -3.76 -2.66 -3.60
N VAL A 316 -2.57 -2.92 -4.13
CA VAL A 316 -1.66 -1.87 -4.61
C VAL A 316 -2.15 -1.38 -5.97
N THR A 317 -2.46 -0.09 -6.08
CA THR A 317 -2.93 0.51 -7.35
C THR A 317 -1.97 1.56 -7.90
N ASN A 318 -1.04 2.06 -7.08
CA ASN A 318 -0.03 3.03 -7.53
C ASN A 318 1.27 2.88 -6.73
N LEU A 319 2.42 3.04 -7.39
CA LEU A 319 3.73 3.11 -6.77
C LEU A 319 4.24 4.56 -6.81
N ARG A 320 4.44 5.16 -5.64
CA ARG A 320 4.98 6.52 -5.55
C ARG A 320 6.49 6.47 -5.33
N PRO A 321 7.30 6.92 -6.30
CA PRO A 321 8.73 7.05 -6.10
C PRO A 321 9.00 8.18 -5.10
N TYR A 322 9.81 7.86 -4.10
CA TYR A 322 10.33 8.80 -3.13
C TYR A 322 11.85 8.90 -3.34
N GLY A 323 12.36 10.11 -3.51
CA GLY A 323 13.74 10.35 -3.93
C GLY A 323 14.30 11.62 -3.31
N PHE A 324 15.20 12.28 -4.03
CA PHE A 324 15.83 13.51 -3.56
C PHE A 324 15.91 14.62 -4.62
N LEU A 325 15.94 15.85 -4.14
CA LEU A 325 16.29 17.06 -4.87
C LEU A 325 17.55 17.65 -4.22
N SER A 326 18.65 17.66 -4.94
CA SER A 326 19.89 18.27 -4.50
C SER A 326 19.91 19.76 -4.85
N CYS A 327 20.43 20.57 -3.93
CA CYS A 327 20.85 21.94 -4.18
C CYS A 327 22.32 22.12 -3.80
N SER A 328 23.10 22.65 -4.72
CA SER A 328 24.50 23.01 -4.46
C SER A 328 24.97 24.15 -5.37
N MET A 329 26.19 24.63 -5.17
CA MET A 329 26.85 25.48 -6.17
C MET A 329 27.08 24.69 -7.45
N ARG A 330 26.93 25.37 -8.60
CA ARG A 330 27.17 24.79 -9.93
C ARG A 330 28.54 24.15 -9.97
N ARG A 331 28.57 22.87 -10.33
CA ARG A 331 29.81 22.15 -10.55
C ARG A 331 30.20 22.23 -12.01
N PHE A 332 31.30 22.91 -12.26
CA PHE A 332 32.04 22.73 -13.48
C PHE A 332 32.87 21.45 -13.32
N PRO A 333 32.68 20.43 -14.17
CA PRO A 333 33.63 19.33 -14.26
C PRO A 333 35.05 19.87 -14.23
N GLN A 334 35.87 19.31 -13.35
CA GLN A 334 37.29 19.62 -13.36
C GLN A 334 37.83 19.16 -14.71
N THR A 335 38.31 20.11 -15.51
CA THR A 335 39.04 19.82 -16.74
C THR A 335 40.38 19.21 -16.33
N THR A 336 40.44 17.89 -16.26
CA THR A 336 41.70 17.16 -16.07
C THR A 336 42.35 16.93 -17.42
N LEU A 337 43.69 16.94 -17.47
CA LEU A 337 44.45 16.58 -18.68
C LEU A 337 44.06 15.18 -19.18
N GLU A 338 43.63 14.31 -18.27
CA GLU A 338 43.12 12.97 -18.54
C GLU A 338 41.96 12.96 -19.55
N ASN A 339 41.06 13.96 -19.52
CA ASN A 339 39.96 14.04 -20.49
C ASN A 339 40.44 14.31 -21.92
N LEU A 340 41.60 14.94 -22.12
CA LEU A 340 42.18 15.15 -23.46
C LEU A 340 42.69 13.84 -24.08
N ILE A 341 43.10 12.87 -23.24
CA ILE A 341 43.65 11.59 -23.67
C ILE A 341 42.54 10.56 -23.88
N HIS A 342 41.45 10.62 -23.09
CA HIS A 342 40.32 9.69 -23.20
C HIS A 342 39.32 9.98 -24.33
N VAL A 343 39.66 10.88 -25.28
CA VAL A 343 38.86 11.09 -26.50
C VAL A 343 38.69 9.77 -27.27
N PHE A 344 39.73 8.94 -27.29
CA PHE A 344 39.67 7.59 -27.80
C PHE A 344 39.95 6.57 -26.71
N SER A 345 39.35 5.39 -26.84
CA SER A 345 39.72 4.25 -26.02
C SER A 345 41.20 3.91 -26.19
N LEU A 346 41.84 3.40 -25.13
CA LEU A 346 43.25 3.01 -25.14
C LEU A 346 43.61 2.09 -26.32
N ASN A 347 42.69 1.19 -26.70
CA ASN A 347 42.86 0.27 -27.83
C ASN A 347 43.01 0.99 -29.17
N VAL A 348 42.26 2.08 -29.37
CA VAL A 348 42.35 2.90 -30.58
C VAL A 348 43.68 3.63 -30.61
N TRP A 349 44.12 4.21 -29.49
CA TRP A 349 45.44 4.83 -29.38
C TRP A 349 46.57 3.86 -29.71
N ILE A 350 46.54 2.65 -29.12
CA ILE A 350 47.51 1.59 -29.43
C ILE A 350 47.47 1.25 -30.92
N SER A 351 46.29 1.10 -31.51
CA SER A 351 46.15 0.81 -32.94
C SER A 351 46.73 1.91 -33.83
N VAL A 352 46.53 3.19 -33.47
CA VAL A 352 47.09 4.34 -34.19
C VAL A 352 48.62 4.37 -34.09
N ILE A 353 49.18 4.13 -32.90
CA ILE A 353 50.64 4.07 -32.70
C ILE A 353 51.24 2.90 -33.50
N VAL A 354 50.63 1.72 -33.42
CA VAL A 354 51.12 0.51 -34.10
C VAL A 354 51.07 0.67 -35.62
N SER A 355 49.94 1.17 -36.16
CA SER A 355 49.83 1.42 -37.62
C SER A 355 50.77 2.51 -38.11
N SER A 356 51.02 3.54 -37.29
CA SER A 356 52.04 4.56 -37.56
C SER A 356 53.45 3.95 -37.65
N MET A 357 53.80 3.08 -36.71
CA MET A 357 55.08 2.36 -36.72
C MET A 357 55.20 1.42 -37.92
N PHE A 358 54.13 0.71 -38.30
CA PHE A 358 54.12 -0.16 -39.47
C PHE A 358 54.35 0.62 -40.78
N LEU A 359 53.76 1.81 -40.92
CA LEU A 359 54.04 2.68 -42.06
C LEU A 359 55.52 3.08 -42.10
N GLY A 360 56.08 3.52 -40.97
CA GLY A 360 57.48 3.90 -40.88
C GLY A 360 58.42 2.73 -41.23
N LEU A 361 58.10 1.53 -40.74
CA LEU A 361 58.85 0.30 -41.05
C LEU A 361 58.74 -0.07 -42.54
N PHE A 362 57.55 0.02 -43.13
CA PHE A 362 57.35 -0.23 -44.55
C PHE A 362 58.19 0.74 -45.40
N LEU A 363 58.13 2.04 -45.11
CA LEU A 363 58.90 3.06 -45.83
C LEU A 363 60.41 2.85 -45.65
N LEU A 364 60.86 2.42 -44.46
CA LEU A 364 62.27 2.11 -44.20
C LEU A 364 62.78 0.94 -45.07
N LEU A 365 61.91 -0.03 -45.37
CA LEU A 365 62.26 -1.20 -46.18
C LEU A 365 62.18 -0.93 -47.68
N THR A 366 61.27 -0.08 -48.15
CA THR A 366 61.01 0.11 -49.59
C THR A 366 61.61 1.39 -50.17
N SER A 367 61.79 2.44 -49.35
CA SER A 367 62.20 3.75 -49.85
C SER A 367 63.68 3.78 -50.21
N LYS A 368 64.00 4.38 -51.36
CA LYS A 368 65.39 4.73 -51.74
C LYS A 368 65.77 6.15 -51.32
N ALA A 369 65.02 6.79 -50.42
CA ALA A 369 65.31 8.14 -49.95
C ALA A 369 66.65 8.18 -49.18
N GLY A 370 67.44 9.24 -49.38
CA GLY A 370 68.68 9.48 -48.62
C GLY A 370 68.44 10.05 -47.23
N ALA A 371 67.24 9.85 -46.67
CA ALA A 371 66.86 10.37 -45.36
C ALA A 371 67.42 9.49 -44.24
N SER A 372 67.51 10.04 -43.03
CA SER A 372 67.95 9.26 -41.88
C SER A 372 66.92 8.16 -41.55
N LYS A 373 67.38 6.99 -41.08
CA LYS A 373 66.47 5.88 -40.72
C LYS A 373 65.43 6.29 -39.66
N VAL A 374 65.82 7.19 -38.75
CA VAL A 374 64.93 7.72 -37.71
C VAL A 374 63.83 8.57 -38.31
N GLU A 375 64.17 9.49 -39.23
CA GLU A 375 63.18 10.33 -39.94
C GLU A 375 62.18 9.48 -40.74
N ILE A 376 62.64 8.39 -41.35
CA ILE A 376 61.76 7.44 -42.04
C ILE A 376 60.83 6.71 -41.06
N LEU A 377 61.36 6.23 -39.94
CA LEU A 377 60.56 5.54 -38.93
C LEU A 377 59.51 6.45 -38.29
N THR A 378 59.84 7.73 -38.08
CA THR A 378 58.91 8.72 -37.48
C THR A 378 57.95 9.34 -38.47
N THR A 379 58.05 9.04 -39.78
CA THR A 379 57.22 9.67 -40.82
C THR A 379 55.72 9.46 -40.55
N GLY A 380 55.30 8.28 -40.09
CA GLY A 380 53.90 8.03 -39.74
C GLY A 380 53.40 8.92 -38.59
N TYR A 381 54.27 9.24 -37.63
CA TYR A 381 53.95 10.10 -36.50
C TYR A 381 53.92 11.58 -36.93
N SER A 382 54.87 12.01 -37.76
CA SER A 382 54.86 13.36 -38.34
C SER A 382 53.60 13.63 -39.15
N ILE A 383 53.15 12.66 -39.97
CA ILE A 383 51.89 12.77 -40.71
C ILE A 383 50.70 12.88 -39.75
N LEU A 384 50.67 12.08 -38.67
CA LEU A 384 49.62 12.14 -37.66
C LEU A 384 49.55 13.51 -36.97
N LEU A 385 50.70 14.17 -36.78
CA LEU A 385 50.79 15.52 -36.23
C LEU A 385 50.55 16.63 -37.27
N GLU A 386 50.16 16.27 -38.50
CA GLU A 386 50.00 17.20 -39.62
C GLU A 386 51.30 17.98 -39.94
N GLN A 387 52.46 17.39 -39.62
CA GLN A 387 53.78 17.96 -39.92
C GLN A 387 54.27 17.50 -41.30
N ASN A 388 54.99 18.39 -41.98
CA ASN A 388 55.57 18.09 -43.28
C ASN A 388 56.65 17.00 -43.17
N SER A 389 56.64 16.01 -44.06
CA SER A 389 57.68 14.99 -44.18
C SER A 389 58.21 14.95 -45.60
N SER A 390 59.53 15.07 -45.73
CA SER A 390 60.27 15.01 -47.00
C SER A 390 60.03 13.69 -47.75
N ILE A 391 59.81 12.61 -46.99
CA ILE A 391 59.59 11.24 -47.48
C ILE A 391 58.14 11.07 -47.94
N ALA A 392 57.17 11.59 -47.17
CA ALA A 392 55.75 11.55 -47.53
C ALA A 392 55.44 12.39 -48.78
N ALA A 393 56.19 13.48 -49.00
CA ALA A 393 56.13 14.28 -50.22
C ALA A 393 56.55 13.51 -51.47
N ASN A 394 57.25 12.38 -51.31
CA ASN A 394 57.65 11.47 -52.37
C ASN A 394 58.37 12.19 -53.53
N LEU A 395 59.41 12.95 -53.22
CA LEU A 395 60.15 13.76 -54.20
C LEU A 395 60.71 12.94 -55.38
N LYS A 396 60.94 11.63 -55.17
CA LYS A 396 61.40 10.68 -56.20
C LYS A 396 60.29 10.05 -57.04
N LYS A 397 59.02 10.40 -56.78
CA LYS A 397 57.81 9.93 -57.49
C LYS A 397 57.66 8.40 -57.51
N GLU A 398 58.02 7.73 -56.42
CA GLU A 398 57.88 6.27 -56.28
C GLU A 398 56.40 5.90 -56.11
N THR A 399 55.80 5.22 -57.10
CA THR A 399 54.34 4.99 -57.16
C THR A 399 53.78 4.26 -55.93
N HIS A 400 54.51 3.28 -55.40
CA HIS A 400 54.09 2.48 -54.24
C HIS A 400 53.97 3.30 -52.95
N ILE A 401 54.75 4.39 -52.79
CA ILE A 401 54.69 5.26 -51.60
C ILE A 401 53.34 5.98 -51.53
N TYR A 402 52.76 6.37 -52.67
CA TYR A 402 51.45 7.01 -52.72
C TYR A 402 50.34 6.08 -52.20
N PHE A 403 50.37 4.80 -52.56
CA PHE A 403 49.34 3.84 -52.15
C PHE A 403 49.32 3.56 -50.65
N VAL A 404 50.45 3.70 -49.96
CA VAL A 404 50.53 3.47 -48.51
C VAL A 404 50.40 4.77 -47.72
N SER A 405 51.01 5.86 -48.21
CA SER A 405 51.00 7.14 -47.51
C SER A 405 49.67 7.89 -47.66
N ALA A 406 48.99 7.80 -48.82
CA ALA A 406 47.73 8.54 -49.03
C ALA A 406 46.59 8.07 -48.11
N PRO A 407 46.33 6.75 -47.93
CA PRO A 407 45.36 6.29 -46.94
C PRO A 407 45.74 6.69 -45.51
N TRP A 408 47.04 6.67 -45.17
CA TRP A 408 47.50 7.07 -43.83
C TRP A 408 47.32 8.57 -43.57
N ILE A 409 47.59 9.42 -44.57
CA ILE A 409 47.34 10.86 -44.49
C ILE A 409 45.84 11.11 -44.30
N LEU A 410 44.99 10.45 -45.09
CA LEU A 410 43.53 10.59 -44.96
C LEU A 410 43.05 10.15 -43.56
N MET A 411 43.52 9.00 -43.09
CA MET A 411 43.20 8.48 -41.76
C MET A 411 43.67 9.45 -40.67
N SER A 412 44.88 10.00 -40.79
CA SER A 412 45.43 10.97 -39.85
C SER A 412 44.57 12.23 -39.77
N ILE A 413 44.15 12.78 -40.93
CA ILE A 413 43.26 13.94 -41.01
C ILE A 413 41.90 13.65 -40.34
N VAL A 414 41.34 12.46 -40.53
CA VAL A 414 40.08 12.07 -39.87
C VAL A 414 40.27 11.99 -38.36
N ILE A 415 41.34 11.35 -37.90
CA ILE A 415 41.65 11.17 -36.47
C ILE A 415 41.89 12.52 -35.79
N THR A 416 42.72 13.39 -36.36
CA THR A 416 43.02 14.71 -35.76
C THR A 416 41.79 15.60 -35.71
N ASN A 417 40.94 15.59 -36.76
CA ASN A 417 39.69 16.34 -36.76
C ASN A 417 38.67 15.79 -35.75
N LEU A 418 38.59 14.47 -35.58
CA LEU A 418 37.77 13.86 -34.53
C LEU A 418 38.26 14.27 -33.13
N ILE A 419 39.58 14.24 -32.89
CA ILE A 419 40.16 14.69 -31.62
C ILE A 419 39.83 16.15 -31.35
N ARG A 420 40.03 17.02 -32.34
CA ARG A 420 39.73 18.45 -32.23
C ARG A 420 38.23 18.67 -31.98
N GLY A 421 37.36 17.99 -32.73
CA GLY A 421 35.92 18.10 -32.59
C GLY A 421 35.43 17.67 -31.21
N ASP A 422 35.90 16.52 -30.74
CA ASP A 422 35.50 15.99 -29.43
C ASP A 422 36.08 16.81 -28.29
N ASN A 423 37.32 17.30 -28.39
CA ASN A 423 37.88 18.22 -27.41
C ASN A 423 37.15 19.56 -27.37
N VAL A 424 36.75 20.10 -28.53
CA VAL A 424 35.90 21.30 -28.56
C VAL A 424 34.56 21.00 -27.91
N GLN A 425 33.95 19.85 -28.16
CA GLN A 425 32.64 19.51 -27.63
C GLN A 425 32.64 19.16 -26.13
N ASN A 426 33.66 18.46 -25.65
CA ASN A 426 33.73 17.92 -24.28
C ASN A 426 34.56 18.78 -23.33
N THR A 427 35.54 19.54 -23.85
CA THR A 427 36.47 20.34 -23.04
C THR A 427 36.19 21.84 -23.14
N ILE A 428 35.81 22.34 -24.33
CA ILE A 428 35.69 23.80 -24.58
C ILE A 428 34.22 24.28 -24.61
N SER A 429 33.29 23.47 -25.11
CA SER A 429 31.85 23.76 -25.09
C SER A 429 31.41 23.97 -23.64
N PRO A 430 30.54 24.96 -23.34
CA PRO A 430 30.25 25.40 -21.98
C PRO A 430 30.03 24.19 -21.08
N VAL A 431 30.96 24.06 -20.14
CA VAL A 431 31.12 22.92 -19.26
C VAL A 431 29.74 22.57 -18.67
N ARG A 432 29.12 21.52 -19.21
CA ARG A 432 27.77 21.11 -18.78
C ARG A 432 27.84 20.87 -17.29
N VAL A 433 27.07 21.65 -16.54
CA VAL A 433 26.98 21.48 -15.10
C VAL A 433 26.54 20.05 -14.85
N ARG A 434 27.34 19.27 -14.11
CA ARG A 434 27.05 17.86 -13.86
C ARG A 434 26.17 17.76 -12.61
N PRO A 435 24.87 17.45 -12.77
CA PRO A 435 23.98 17.33 -11.63
C PRO A 435 24.34 16.13 -10.76
N TYR A 436 23.97 16.19 -9.49
CA TYR A 436 23.95 15.01 -8.63
C TYR A 436 22.71 14.18 -8.96
N GLU A 437 22.95 12.96 -9.40
CA GLU A 437 21.89 12.05 -9.85
C GLU A 437 21.72 10.88 -8.87
N ASN A 438 22.76 10.52 -8.12
CA ASN A 438 22.79 9.31 -7.29
C ASN A 438 23.07 9.62 -5.81
N PHE A 439 22.58 8.78 -4.89
CA PHE A 439 22.81 8.91 -3.46
C PHE A 439 24.27 8.76 -3.07
N SER A 440 25.01 7.88 -3.74
CA SER A 440 26.46 7.71 -3.54
C SER A 440 27.19 9.03 -3.70
N GLN A 441 26.89 9.77 -4.78
CA GLN A 441 27.48 11.08 -5.04
C GLN A 441 27.15 12.09 -3.93
N LEU A 442 25.93 12.08 -3.42
CA LEU A 442 25.54 12.97 -2.31
C LEU A 442 26.30 12.62 -1.02
N ILE A 443 26.43 11.33 -0.71
CA ILE A 443 27.13 10.84 0.48
C ILE A 443 28.62 11.19 0.38
N ASP A 444 29.27 10.86 -0.73
CA ASP A 444 30.70 11.13 -0.97
C ASP A 444 31.01 12.63 -0.89
N ASN A 445 30.05 13.47 -1.25
CA ASN A 445 30.18 14.93 -1.22
C ASN A 445 29.65 15.60 0.05
N ARG A 446 29.30 14.79 1.07
CA ARG A 446 28.83 15.21 2.41
C ARG A 446 27.62 16.14 2.36
N PHE A 447 26.61 15.76 1.57
CA PHE A 447 25.35 16.48 1.57
C PHE A 447 24.62 16.31 2.89
N THR A 448 23.94 17.39 3.28
CA THR A 448 23.04 17.36 4.42
C THR A 448 21.64 17.05 3.93
N PHE A 449 21.03 15.98 4.44
CA PHE A 449 19.73 15.55 3.96
C PHE A 449 18.59 16.13 4.79
N VAL A 450 17.53 16.60 4.13
CA VAL A 450 16.40 17.29 4.74
C VAL A 450 15.09 16.68 4.28
N ASP A 451 14.26 16.26 5.23
CA ASP A 451 13.00 15.58 4.97
C ASP A 451 11.79 16.39 5.43
N GLN A 452 10.62 16.10 4.85
CA GLN A 452 9.34 16.59 5.30
C GLN A 452 8.96 15.93 6.62
N ILE A 453 8.63 16.72 7.63
CA ILE A 453 8.19 16.20 8.94
C ILE A 453 6.70 15.87 8.86
N VAL A 454 6.35 14.63 9.23
CA VAL A 454 4.98 14.16 9.41
C VAL A 454 4.74 13.95 10.90
N HIS A 455 3.64 14.48 11.41
CA HIS A 455 3.25 14.25 12.81
C HIS A 455 2.50 12.93 12.92
N MET A 456 3.12 11.96 13.59
CA MET A 456 2.48 10.69 13.94
C MET A 456 1.97 10.76 15.37
N ARG A 457 0.79 10.21 15.61
CA ARG A 457 0.28 9.96 16.96
C ARG A 457 0.70 8.55 17.35
N ASP A 458 1.64 8.43 18.26
CA ASP A 458 1.99 7.17 18.91
C ASP A 458 1.36 7.11 20.31
N ASN A 459 1.65 6.06 21.08
CA ASN A 459 1.15 5.90 22.44
C ASN A 459 1.72 6.94 23.42
N GLU A 460 2.81 7.62 23.07
CA GLU A 460 3.52 8.60 23.91
C GLU A 460 3.14 10.06 23.55
N GLY A 461 2.47 10.29 22.40
CA GLY A 461 1.95 11.58 22.01
C GLY A 461 2.03 11.85 20.51
N ARG A 462 2.16 13.11 20.12
CA ARG A 462 2.43 13.49 18.73
C ARG A 462 3.94 13.63 18.53
N ARG A 463 4.56 12.67 17.86
CA ARG A 463 5.98 12.74 17.47
C ARG A 463 6.09 13.20 16.01
N GLY A 464 6.92 14.22 15.77
CA GLY A 464 7.30 14.62 14.42
C GLY A 464 8.38 13.67 13.90
N VAL A 465 8.13 13.01 12.78
CA VAL A 465 9.04 12.04 12.18
C VAL A 465 9.24 12.39 10.72
N GLY A 466 10.46 12.25 10.18
CA GLY A 466 10.70 12.44 8.75
C GLY A 466 9.86 11.47 7.92
N SER A 467 9.27 11.93 6.82
CA SER A 467 8.49 11.10 5.90
C SER A 467 9.33 9.90 5.42
N GLY A 468 10.56 10.12 5.01
CA GLY A 468 11.55 9.10 4.69
C GLY A 468 11.83 8.12 5.84
N HIS A 469 11.75 8.52 7.11
CA HIS A 469 11.84 7.59 8.24
C HIS A 469 10.67 6.64 8.28
N VAL A 470 9.47 7.18 8.08
CA VAL A 470 8.23 6.41 8.03
C VAL A 470 8.28 5.45 6.85
N LEU A 471 8.77 5.89 5.70
CA LEU A 471 8.94 5.07 4.51
C LEU A 471 9.91 3.92 4.75
N THR A 472 11.10 4.22 5.27
CA THR A 472 12.17 3.23 5.49
C THR A 472 11.86 2.27 6.64
N THR A 473 11.14 2.72 7.67
CA THR A 473 10.89 1.93 8.89
C THR A 473 9.55 1.21 8.86
N MET A 474 8.49 1.82 8.30
CA MET A 474 7.15 1.22 8.30
C MET A 474 6.76 0.58 6.96
N ARG A 475 7.19 1.13 5.81
CA ARG A 475 6.64 0.72 4.51
C ARG A 475 7.47 -0.34 3.78
N ALA A 476 8.76 -0.47 4.10
CA ALA A 476 9.58 -1.60 3.65
C ALA A 476 9.13 -2.95 4.27
N LEU A 477 8.44 -2.91 5.41
CA LEU A 477 8.01 -4.11 6.15
C LEU A 477 6.59 -4.59 5.80
N SER A 478 5.79 -3.82 5.05
CA SER A 478 4.33 -3.97 5.09
C SER A 478 3.64 -4.67 3.93
N THR A 479 4.32 -5.18 2.90
CA THR A 479 3.64 -5.95 1.84
C THR A 479 4.49 -7.10 1.31
N ILE A 480 3.86 -8.28 1.14
CA ILE A 480 4.46 -9.53 0.63
C ILE A 480 5.04 -9.36 -0.80
N GLU A 481 4.61 -8.33 -1.55
CA GLU A 481 4.98 -8.13 -2.96
C GLU A 481 5.89 -6.92 -3.24
N THR A 482 6.20 -6.09 -2.26
CA THR A 482 7.18 -5.02 -2.48
C THR A 482 8.57 -5.60 -2.21
N SER A 483 9.27 -5.93 -3.29
CA SER A 483 10.71 -6.23 -3.27
C SER A 483 11.42 -5.18 -2.42
N TRP A 484 12.23 -5.66 -1.47
CA TRP A 484 13.04 -4.85 -0.57
C TRP A 484 14.20 -4.13 -1.29
N ASP A 485 14.29 -4.25 -2.63
CA ASP A 485 15.56 -4.10 -3.36
C ASP A 485 15.69 -2.79 -4.14
N VAL A 486 14.86 -1.77 -3.88
CA VAL A 486 15.01 -0.47 -4.59
C VAL A 486 16.27 0.28 -4.12
N ILE A 487 16.69 0.11 -2.87
CA ILE A 487 18.01 0.57 -2.41
C ILE A 487 18.82 -0.59 -1.83
N SER A 488 20.12 -0.60 -2.12
CA SER A 488 21.06 -1.47 -1.42
C SER A 488 20.98 -1.29 0.12
N PRO A 489 21.08 -2.38 0.91
CA PRO A 489 21.13 -2.31 2.37
C PRO A 489 22.22 -1.37 2.91
N ARG A 490 23.33 -1.22 2.16
CA ARG A 490 24.45 -0.33 2.48
C ARG A 490 24.00 1.14 2.51
N ILE A 491 23.25 1.59 1.50
CA ILE A 491 22.74 2.97 1.45
C ILE A 491 21.70 3.16 2.56
N LEU A 492 20.81 2.18 2.82
CA LEU A 492 19.84 2.28 3.90
C LEU A 492 20.53 2.46 5.28
N ASN A 493 21.58 1.68 5.55
CA ASN A 493 22.38 1.83 6.76
C ASN A 493 23.10 3.18 6.82
N HIS A 494 23.62 3.67 5.71
CA HIS A 494 24.18 5.03 5.65
C HIS A 494 23.14 6.10 5.92
N LEU A 495 21.92 5.98 5.38
CA LEU A 495 20.84 6.93 5.67
C LEU A 495 20.49 6.91 7.16
N LYS A 496 20.40 5.72 7.77
CA LYS A 496 20.22 5.57 9.23
C LYS A 496 21.34 6.24 10.03
N ASN A 497 22.60 6.00 9.64
CA ASN A 497 23.79 6.51 10.34
C ASN A 497 24.01 8.01 10.11
N ALA A 498 23.60 8.55 8.96
CA ALA A 498 23.68 9.97 8.63
C ALA A 498 22.71 10.83 9.45
N SER A 499 22.04 10.26 10.45
CA SER A 499 21.13 10.96 11.36
C SER A 499 20.00 11.68 10.63
N LEU A 500 19.61 11.17 9.45
CA LEU A 500 18.45 11.63 8.67
C LEU A 500 17.14 11.66 9.47
N PHE A 501 17.11 10.96 10.59
CA PHE A 501 15.96 10.80 11.48
C PHE A 501 16.08 11.61 12.77
N GLN A 502 17.19 12.33 12.98
CA GLN A 502 17.33 13.28 14.08
C GLN A 502 16.89 14.66 13.60
N VAL A 503 15.72 15.06 14.08
CA VAL A 503 15.04 16.32 13.79
C VAL A 503 15.83 17.48 14.42
N VAL A 504 16.82 18.05 13.73
CA VAL A 504 17.22 19.45 13.93
C VAL A 504 17.88 19.99 12.68
N HIS A 505 17.11 20.61 11.78
CA HIS A 505 17.66 21.62 10.88
C HIS A 505 16.99 22.95 11.16
N LYS A 506 17.78 24.04 11.06
CA LYS A 506 17.29 25.40 11.28
C LYS A 506 16.06 25.62 10.38
N LYS A 507 14.96 26.12 10.95
CA LYS A 507 13.69 26.41 10.23
C LYS A 507 13.88 27.20 8.93
N VAL A 508 14.96 27.97 8.83
CA VAL A 508 15.29 28.87 7.72
C VAL A 508 15.76 28.14 6.46
N THR A 509 16.41 26.97 6.60
CA THR A 509 17.04 26.27 5.47
C THR A 509 16.19 25.10 4.95
N ASN A 510 15.16 24.67 5.70
CA ASN A 510 14.26 23.60 5.29
C ASN A 510 13.10 24.13 4.41
N ILE A 511 13.10 23.78 3.12
CA ILE A 511 12.02 24.16 2.18
C ILE A 511 10.64 23.66 2.62
N TRP A 512 10.57 22.57 3.39
CA TRP A 512 9.32 21.93 3.79
C TRP A 512 8.58 22.67 4.92
N TYR A 513 9.23 23.61 5.60
CA TYR A 513 8.63 24.31 6.75
C TYR A 513 7.42 25.18 6.38
N ARG A 514 7.49 25.87 5.23
CA ARG A 514 6.40 26.69 4.67
C ARG A 514 6.29 26.48 3.17
N TYR A 515 6.36 25.24 2.71
CA TYR A 515 6.22 24.95 1.28
C TYR A 515 4.79 25.33 0.79
N PRO A 516 4.61 25.95 -0.39
CA PRO A 516 5.63 26.48 -1.30
C PRO A 516 6.04 27.94 -1.01
N THR A 517 5.37 28.62 -0.05
CA THR A 517 5.56 30.06 0.22
C THR A 517 6.99 30.43 0.62
N GLN A 518 7.72 29.52 1.27
CA GLN A 518 9.14 29.67 1.59
C GLN A 518 10.01 29.90 0.34
N ILE A 519 9.64 29.32 -0.80
CA ILE A 519 10.39 29.44 -2.06
C ILE A 519 10.02 30.74 -2.78
N THR A 520 8.73 31.09 -2.79
CA THR A 520 8.19 32.20 -3.58
C THR A 520 8.38 33.58 -2.93
N GLN A 521 8.46 33.68 -1.61
CA GLN A 521 8.62 34.96 -0.92
C GLN A 521 10.06 35.48 -1.01
N ASN A 522 10.26 36.65 -1.61
CA ASN A 522 11.54 37.37 -1.60
C ASN A 522 11.87 37.78 -0.15
N GLY A 523 12.94 37.22 0.43
CA GLY A 523 13.34 37.48 1.83
C GLY A 523 13.27 36.27 2.77
N SER A 524 12.89 35.08 2.29
CA SER A 524 12.73 33.88 3.13
C SER A 524 14.00 33.34 3.83
N GLY A 525 15.15 34.02 3.72
CA GLY A 525 16.44 33.57 4.27
C GLY A 525 16.96 32.26 3.66
N PHE A 526 16.23 31.67 2.71
CA PHE A 526 16.59 30.42 2.07
C PHE A 526 17.87 30.57 1.23
N THR A 527 18.94 29.92 1.67
CA THR A 527 20.21 29.83 0.92
C THR A 527 20.70 28.40 0.90
N CYS A 528 20.64 27.72 -0.25
CA CYS A 528 21.09 26.34 -0.36
C CYS A 528 22.45 26.17 -1.07
N ALA A 529 22.94 27.20 -1.79
CA ALA A 529 24.24 27.15 -2.46
C ALA A 529 25.40 26.85 -1.50
N LYS A 530 25.39 27.42 -0.28
CA LYS A 530 26.50 27.28 0.67
C LYS A 530 26.49 25.95 1.43
N GLU A 531 25.32 25.34 1.63
CA GLU A 531 25.13 24.28 2.62
C GLU A 531 25.03 22.86 2.05
N LYS A 532 25.11 22.68 0.71
CA LYS A 532 24.98 21.37 0.02
C LYS A 532 23.84 20.53 0.60
N ILE A 533 22.61 20.86 0.22
CA ILE A 533 21.42 20.27 0.83
C ILE A 533 20.75 19.29 -0.15
N ALA A 534 20.34 18.13 0.34
CA ALA A 534 19.55 17.14 -0.39
C ALA A 534 18.17 17.02 0.25
N TYR A 535 17.14 17.57 -0.40
CA TYR A 535 15.76 17.50 0.06
C TYR A 535 15.14 16.18 -0.34
N LEU A 536 14.70 15.39 0.63
CA LEU A 536 13.95 14.16 0.41
C LEU A 536 12.46 14.46 0.24
N GLY A 537 11.80 13.77 -0.69
CA GLY A 537 10.38 13.98 -0.97
C GLY A 537 9.82 13.10 -2.09
N TRP A 538 8.52 13.26 -2.34
CA TRP A 538 7.82 12.59 -3.44
C TRP A 538 8.29 13.14 -4.79
N PHE A 539 8.62 12.26 -5.74
CA PHE A 539 9.25 12.67 -7.00
C PHE A 539 8.46 13.73 -7.78
N LYS A 540 7.12 13.63 -7.80
CA LYS A 540 6.24 14.64 -8.40
C LYS A 540 6.42 16.00 -7.73
N GLN A 541 6.38 16.04 -6.41
CA GLN A 541 6.57 17.25 -5.62
C GLN A 541 8.00 17.81 -5.79
N LEU A 542 9.02 16.95 -5.86
CA LEU A 542 10.41 17.36 -6.10
C LEU A 542 10.60 18.03 -7.47
N LYS A 543 9.94 17.53 -8.53
CA LYS A 543 9.94 18.16 -9.86
C LYS A 543 9.26 19.54 -9.84
N GLU A 544 8.09 19.63 -9.21
CA GLU A 544 7.38 20.90 -9.04
C GLU A 544 8.22 21.91 -8.23
N THR A 545 8.86 21.41 -7.17
CA THR A 545 9.76 22.19 -6.32
C THR A 545 10.98 22.69 -7.10
N LYS A 546 11.59 21.83 -7.93
CA LYS A 546 12.70 22.22 -8.81
C LYS A 546 12.28 23.36 -9.72
N ALA A 547 11.15 23.25 -10.41
CA ALA A 547 10.65 24.29 -11.31
C ALA A 547 10.40 25.62 -10.56
N LEU A 548 9.85 25.56 -9.34
CA LEU A 548 9.66 26.74 -8.50
C LEU A 548 10.98 27.38 -8.05
N LEU A 549 11.97 26.57 -7.67
CA LEU A 549 13.31 27.03 -7.26
C LEU A 549 14.07 27.65 -8.43
N GLU A 550 14.04 27.03 -9.61
CA GLU A 550 14.66 27.59 -10.83
C GLU A 550 14.01 28.93 -11.21
N LYS A 551 12.69 29.06 -11.02
CA LYS A 551 11.95 30.29 -11.32
C LYS A 551 12.21 31.42 -10.32
N HIS A 552 12.23 31.14 -9.02
CA HIS A 552 12.26 32.21 -7.99
C HIS A 552 13.63 32.37 -7.30
N ARG A 553 14.53 31.38 -7.44
CA ARG A 553 15.83 31.34 -6.77
C ARG A 553 16.93 30.95 -7.75
N PRO A 554 17.14 31.73 -8.83
CA PRO A 554 18.21 31.45 -9.78
C PRO A 554 19.59 31.55 -9.13
N GLY A 555 20.55 30.80 -9.65
CA GLY A 555 21.94 30.81 -9.19
C GLY A 555 22.45 29.41 -8.84
N PRO A 556 21.93 28.76 -7.77
CA PRO A 556 22.28 27.39 -7.43
C PRO A 556 21.90 26.41 -8.51
N GLU A 557 22.52 25.24 -8.49
CA GLU A 557 22.15 24.10 -9.31
C GLU A 557 21.12 23.24 -8.57
N TYR A 558 20.01 22.95 -9.24
CA TYR A 558 18.94 22.10 -8.73
C TYR A 558 18.83 20.83 -9.57
N SER A 559 19.04 19.67 -8.95
CA SER A 559 18.91 18.39 -9.62
C SER A 559 18.01 17.44 -8.84
N VAL A 560 17.00 16.91 -9.53
CA VAL A 560 16.23 15.78 -9.03
C VAL A 560 17.01 14.50 -9.35
N GLY A 561 17.30 13.71 -8.32
CA GLY A 561 18.03 12.45 -8.47
C GLY A 561 17.34 11.46 -9.41
N LYS A 562 18.12 10.54 -9.99
CA LYS A 562 17.60 9.40 -10.77
C LYS A 562 17.31 8.19 -9.87
N GLU A 563 17.97 8.10 -8.72
CA GLU A 563 17.75 7.05 -7.74
C GLU A 563 16.60 7.35 -6.78
N TYR A 564 15.87 6.31 -6.38
CA TYR A 564 14.78 6.39 -5.41
C TYR A 564 15.23 5.83 -4.06
N VAL A 565 14.82 6.47 -2.96
CA VAL A 565 14.88 5.88 -1.61
C VAL A 565 13.90 4.69 -1.53
N GLY A 566 12.82 4.73 -2.29
CA GLY A 566 11.89 3.64 -2.30
C GLY A 566 10.72 3.90 -3.23
N LEU A 567 10.13 2.79 -3.67
CA LEU A 567 8.82 2.79 -4.30
C LEU A 567 7.80 2.49 -3.22
N VAL A 568 6.99 3.49 -2.93
CA VAL A 568 6.03 3.40 -1.85
C VAL A 568 4.70 2.95 -2.41
N PRO A 569 4.19 1.77 -2.04
CA PRO A 569 2.87 1.36 -2.48
C PRO A 569 1.84 2.33 -1.90
N THR A 570 0.90 2.70 -2.75
CA THR A 570 -0.36 3.33 -2.38
C THR A 570 -1.47 2.56 -3.03
N GLY A 571 -2.61 2.49 -2.38
CA GLY A 571 -3.73 1.78 -2.95
C GLY A 571 -4.89 1.67 -2.00
N TRP A 572 -5.57 0.54 -2.11
CA TRP A 572 -6.86 0.38 -1.49
C TRP A 572 -6.75 -0.33 -0.15
N ILE A 573 -7.55 0.16 0.78
CA ILE A 573 -7.83 -0.50 2.06
C ILE A 573 -9.33 -0.59 2.22
N ILE A 574 -9.79 -1.76 2.66
CA ILE A 574 -11.17 -1.99 3.03
C ILE A 574 -11.26 -1.88 4.55
N GLN A 575 -12.16 -1.04 5.01
CA GLN A 575 -12.46 -0.86 6.42
C GLN A 575 -13.91 -1.27 6.66
N ASN A 576 -14.13 -1.92 7.80
CA ASN A 576 -15.46 -2.35 8.25
C ASN A 576 -16.17 -3.17 7.17
N ASN A 577 -15.46 -4.14 6.59
CA ASN A 577 -16.05 -5.02 5.61
C ASN A 577 -17.19 -5.83 6.25
N VAL A 578 -18.31 -5.89 5.56
CA VAL A 578 -19.52 -6.56 6.02
C VAL A 578 -19.91 -7.71 5.11
N ASP A 579 -19.50 -7.64 3.84
CA ASP A 579 -19.79 -8.68 2.85
C ASP A 579 -18.57 -9.61 2.72
N PRO A 580 -18.67 -10.90 3.11
CA PRO A 580 -17.55 -11.83 3.03
C PRO A 580 -17.10 -12.13 1.60
N ARG A 581 -17.91 -11.83 0.57
CA ARG A 581 -17.53 -11.97 -0.84
C ARG A 581 -16.49 -10.94 -1.24
N ILE A 582 -16.47 -9.78 -0.59
CA ILE A 582 -15.61 -8.65 -0.96
C ILE A 582 -14.12 -8.97 -0.74
N PRO A 583 -13.68 -9.48 0.44
CA PRO A 583 -12.30 -9.92 0.63
C PRO A 583 -11.90 -11.01 -0.35
N VAL A 584 -12.80 -11.96 -0.65
CA VAL A 584 -12.53 -13.02 -1.63
C VAL A 584 -12.28 -12.45 -3.02
N ARG A 585 -13.13 -11.50 -3.47
CA ARG A 585 -12.93 -10.79 -4.74
C ARG A 585 -11.64 -9.96 -4.75
N PHE A 586 -11.31 -9.31 -3.64
CA PHE A 586 -10.05 -8.59 -3.49
C PHE A 586 -8.83 -9.50 -3.58
N MET A 587 -8.85 -10.64 -2.89
CA MET A 587 -7.77 -11.63 -2.97
C MET A 587 -7.66 -12.21 -4.37
N ALA A 588 -8.78 -12.52 -5.03
CA ALA A 588 -8.77 -12.96 -6.43
C ALA A 588 -8.17 -11.90 -7.37
N LEU A 589 -8.51 -10.61 -7.18
CA LEU A 589 -7.92 -9.51 -7.95
C LEU A 589 -6.42 -9.39 -7.71
N PHE A 590 -5.97 -9.58 -6.47
CA PHE A 590 -4.57 -9.59 -6.11
C PHE A 590 -3.83 -10.77 -6.76
N GLU A 591 -4.31 -12.00 -6.53
CA GLU A 591 -3.71 -13.25 -7.04
C GLU A 591 -3.69 -13.32 -8.57
N SER A 592 -4.67 -12.71 -9.24
CA SER A 592 -4.71 -12.64 -10.71
C SER A 592 -3.54 -11.87 -11.31
N GLY A 593 -2.82 -11.06 -10.51
CA GLY A 593 -1.73 -10.21 -10.98
C GLY A 593 -2.18 -9.05 -11.87
N ILE A 594 -3.50 -8.82 -12.04
CA ILE A 594 -4.01 -7.74 -12.88
C ILE A 594 -3.60 -6.38 -12.29
N ALA A 595 -3.58 -6.25 -10.96
CA ALA A 595 -3.03 -5.09 -10.24
C ALA A 595 -1.62 -4.71 -10.70
N LYS A 596 -0.74 -5.71 -10.75
CA LYS A 596 0.65 -5.55 -11.18
C LYS A 596 0.76 -5.18 -12.65
N LYS A 597 -0.06 -5.79 -13.52
CA LYS A 597 -0.10 -5.41 -14.95
C LYS A 597 -0.53 -3.96 -15.13
N TRP A 598 -1.50 -3.45 -14.35
CA TRP A 598 -1.90 -2.04 -14.44
C TRP A 598 -0.79 -1.08 -14.03
N LEU A 599 -0.06 -1.37 -12.95
CA LEU A 599 1.10 -0.57 -12.56
C LEU A 599 2.13 -0.48 -13.67
N TRP A 600 2.35 -1.59 -14.37
CA TRP A 600 3.24 -1.63 -15.53
C TRP A 600 2.72 -0.78 -16.71
N TYR A 601 1.43 -0.87 -17.04
CA TYR A 601 0.83 -0.04 -18.09
C TYR A 601 0.87 1.45 -17.76
N ASP A 602 0.57 1.84 -16.52
CA ASP A 602 0.61 3.24 -16.07
C ASP A 602 2.03 3.84 -16.16
N ASP A 603 3.04 3.07 -15.75
CA ASP A 603 4.45 3.43 -15.91
C ASP A 603 4.84 3.57 -17.40
N MET A 604 4.39 2.64 -18.24
CA MET A 604 4.66 2.68 -19.68
C MET A 604 3.99 3.89 -20.35
N VAL A 605 2.73 4.20 -20.03
CA VAL A 605 2.03 5.40 -20.53
C VAL A 605 2.76 6.67 -20.10
N THR A 606 3.22 6.72 -18.85
CA THR A 606 4.00 7.86 -18.35
C THR A 606 5.31 8.03 -19.12
N LYS A 607 6.03 6.93 -19.40
CA LYS A 607 7.26 6.95 -20.19
C LYS A 607 7.01 7.38 -21.63
N LEU A 608 5.93 6.91 -22.26
CA LEU A 608 5.55 7.28 -23.62
C LEU A 608 5.18 8.76 -23.71
N ARG A 609 4.41 9.29 -22.76
CA ARG A 609 4.07 10.73 -22.71
C ARG A 609 5.32 11.60 -22.58
N VAL A 610 6.28 11.21 -21.74
CA VAL A 610 7.55 11.94 -21.61
C VAL A 610 8.35 11.93 -22.91
N ARG A 611 8.40 10.79 -23.63
CA ARG A 611 9.06 10.74 -24.95
C ARG A 611 8.35 11.63 -25.96
N PHE A 612 7.03 11.58 -26.00
CA PHE A 612 6.22 12.41 -26.89
C PHE A 612 6.43 13.90 -26.61
N ASP A 613 6.44 14.31 -25.33
CA ASP A 613 6.71 15.70 -24.95
C ASP A 613 8.14 16.13 -25.34
N GLN A 614 9.13 15.24 -25.22
CA GLN A 614 10.50 15.50 -25.65
C GLN A 614 10.61 15.64 -27.17
N GLU A 615 9.95 14.76 -27.93
CA GLU A 615 9.88 14.82 -29.39
C GLU A 615 9.16 16.09 -29.84
N CYS A 616 7.96 16.41 -29.30
CA CYS A 616 7.24 17.64 -29.60
C CYS A 616 8.06 18.90 -29.30
N ASN A 617 8.76 18.97 -28.15
CA ASN A 617 9.62 20.11 -27.84
C ASN A 617 10.81 20.22 -28.80
N THR A 618 11.31 19.11 -29.33
CA THR A 618 12.39 19.10 -30.33
C THR A 618 11.87 19.57 -31.70
N PHE A 619 10.64 19.21 -32.06
CA PHE A 619 9.98 19.65 -33.30
C PHE A 619 9.54 21.12 -33.27
N LEU A 620 9.02 21.61 -32.14
CA LEU A 620 8.61 23.02 -31.99
C LEU A 620 9.76 24.01 -32.10
N VAL A 621 11.00 23.58 -31.88
CA VAL A 621 12.21 24.39 -32.12
C VAL A 621 12.57 24.43 -33.61
N LYS A 622 12.01 23.56 -34.45
CA LYS A 622 12.35 23.43 -35.87
C LYS A 622 11.25 23.86 -36.86
N GLU A 623 9.95 23.69 -36.58
CA GLU A 623 8.85 24.25 -37.40
C GLU A 623 7.45 24.00 -36.76
N ALA A 624 6.41 24.66 -37.28
CA ALA A 624 5.13 24.92 -36.59
C ALA A 624 4.23 23.69 -36.29
N SER A 625 3.75 23.66 -35.04
CA SER A 625 2.62 22.89 -34.46
C SER A 625 2.76 21.36 -34.36
N CYS A 626 2.73 20.84 -33.12
CA CYS A 626 2.63 19.41 -32.87
C CYS A 626 1.19 18.92 -33.16
N PRO A 627 0.99 17.82 -33.93
CA PRO A 627 -0.35 17.32 -34.23
C PRO A 627 -1.02 16.80 -32.96
N ALA A 628 -2.08 17.48 -32.53
CA ALA A 628 -2.78 17.21 -31.26
C ALA A 628 -3.64 15.92 -31.25
N ASN A 629 -3.75 15.20 -32.37
CA ASN A 629 -4.77 14.16 -32.59
C ASN A 629 -4.29 12.70 -32.52
N LEU A 630 -3.18 12.40 -31.82
CA LEU A 630 -2.60 11.04 -31.79
C LEU A 630 -2.50 10.41 -30.38
N ILE A 631 -3.25 10.90 -29.40
CA ILE A 631 -3.31 10.34 -28.03
C ILE A 631 -4.59 9.56 -27.80
#